data_AF-A0A1Q9PR69-F1
#
_entry.id   AF-A0A1Q9PR69-F1
#
_cell.length_a   1.000
_cell.length_b   1.000
_cell.length_c   1.000
_cell.angle_alpha   90.00
_cell.angle_beta   90.00
_cell.angle_gamma   90.00
#
_symmetry.space_group_name_H-M   'P 1'
#
loop_
_entity.id
_entity.type
_entity.pdbx_description
1 polymer ?
#
loop_
_entity_poly.entity_id
_entity_poly.type
_entity_poly.pdbx_seq_one_letter_code
_entity_poly.pdbx_strand_id
1 'polypeptide(L)'
;MKHWGFYLGALLLYIFSFISGFSIGLYVFFGAILLFLLGLGKTFSLLKNTMSYLFIIVASIGIWYVTVRNIDDYYLFYPFTFFF
;
A
#
# COMPACT_ATOMS: atom_id res chain seq x y z
N MET A 1 16.78 -8.27 10.11
CA MET A 1 15.32 -8.35 10.35
C MET A 1 14.65 -8.80 9.06
N LYS A 2 13.91 -9.91 9.09
CA LYS A 2 13.26 -10.52 7.92
C LYS A 2 12.28 -9.52 7.28
N HIS A 3 12.55 -9.11 6.05
CA HIS A 3 11.73 -8.21 5.22
C HIS A 3 10.27 -8.68 5.07
N TRP A 4 10.01 -9.97 5.32
CA TRP A 4 8.69 -10.60 5.41
C TRP A 4 7.66 -9.84 6.25
N GLY A 5 8.08 -9.17 7.34
CA GLY A 5 7.16 -8.39 8.16
C GLY A 5 6.50 -7.22 7.43
N PHE A 6 7.23 -6.58 6.50
CA PHE A 6 6.67 -5.51 5.67
C PHE A 6 5.59 -6.02 4.73
N TYR A 7 5.84 -7.16 4.08
CA TYR A 7 4.89 -7.77 3.14
C TYR A 7 3.64 -8.30 3.86
N LEU A 8 3.81 -8.93 5.03
CA LEU A 8 2.67 -9.39 5.83
C LEU A 8 1.83 -8.22 6.32
N GLY A 9 2.46 -7.15 6.82
CA GLY A 9 1.77 -5.94 7.24
C GLY A 9 1.05 -5.24 6.09
N ALA A 10 1.68 -5.17 4.91
CA ALA A 10 1.05 -4.62 3.71
C ALA A 10 -0.19 -5.43 3.31
N LEU A 11 -0.11 -6.76 3.35
CA LEU A 11 -1.25 -7.64 3.05
C LEU A 11 -2.39 -7.45 4.05
N LEU A 12 -2.09 -7.36 5.35
CA LEU A 12 -3.11 -7.14 6.38
C LEU A 12 -3.78 -5.77 6.24
N LEU A 13 -3.00 -4.71 6.01
CA LEU A 13 -3.55 -3.37 5.78
C LEU A 13 -4.35 -3.31 4.48
N TYR A 14 -3.93 -4.03 3.44
CA TYR A 14 -4.70 -4.17 2.22
C TYR A 14 -6.06 -4.80 2.53
N ILE A 15 -6.10 -5.94 3.23
CA ILE A 15 -7.36 -6.58 3.66
C ILE A 15 -8.21 -5.63 4.50
N PHE A 16 -7.62 -4.95 5.49
CA PHE A 16 -8.35 -3.99 6.32
C PHE A 16 -8.88 -2.79 5.55
N SER A 17 -8.18 -2.35 4.49
CA SER A 17 -8.65 -1.26 3.64
C SER A 17 -9.97 -1.58 2.94
N PHE A 18 -10.24 -2.85 2.69
CA PHE A 18 -11.53 -3.29 2.16
C PHE A 18 -12.61 -3.33 3.23
N ILE A 19 -12.28 -3.86 4.40
CA ILE A 19 -13.24 -4.02 5.50
C ILE A 19 -13.69 -2.65 6.03
N SER A 20 -12.81 -1.65 6.04
CA SER A 20 -13.12 -0.33 6.59
C SER A 20 -14.05 0.52 5.73
N GLY A 21 -14.23 0.18 4.44
CA GLY A 21 -15.19 0.80 3.53
C GLY A 21 -14.94 2.28 3.20
N PHE A 22 -15.47 2.72 2.05
CA PHE A 22 -15.50 4.14 1.63
C PHE A 22 -14.12 4.84 1.79
N SER A 23 -14.12 6.08 2.28
CA SER A 23 -12.95 6.94 2.40
C SER A 23 -11.92 6.46 3.42
N ILE A 24 -12.33 5.74 4.47
CA ILE A 24 -11.41 5.21 5.49
C ILE A 24 -10.55 4.10 4.88
N GLY A 25 -11.15 3.25 4.03
CA GLY A 25 -10.44 2.26 3.23
C GLY A 25 -9.29 2.85 2.44
N LEU A 26 -9.53 3.98 1.77
CA LEU A 26 -8.51 4.65 0.96
C LEU A 26 -7.28 5.07 1.79
N TYR A 27 -7.46 5.59 3.01
CA TYR A 27 -6.33 5.95 3.87
C TYR A 27 -5.59 4.73 4.44
N VAL A 28 -6.31 3.65 4.76
CA VAL A 28 -5.69 2.39 5.21
C VAL A 28 -4.90 1.75 4.06
N PHE A 29 -5.40 1.86 2.83
CA PHE A 29 -4.74 1.39 1.60
C PHE A 29 -3.41 2.10 1.35
N PHE A 30 -3.30 3.39 1.67
CA PHE A 30 -2.00 4.09 1.65
C PHE A 30 -0.97 3.41 2.53
N GLY A 31 -1.37 2.99 3.74
CA GLY A 31 -0.49 2.25 4.66
C GLY A 31 -0.02 0.93 4.06
N ALA A 32 -0.88 0.23 3.32
CA ALA A 32 -0.52 -0.99 2.60
C ALA A 32 0.54 -0.72 1.52
N ILE A 33 0.34 0.31 0.69
CA ILE A 33 1.31 0.73 -0.34
C ILE A 33 2.65 1.09 0.29
N LEU A 34 2.64 1.88 1.35
CA LEU A 34 3.86 2.34 2.03
C LEU A 34 4.67 1.17 2.59
N LEU A 35 4.02 0.26 3.33
CA LEU A 35 4.70 -0.93 3.85
C LEU A 35 5.23 -1.83 2.74
N PHE A 36 4.49 -1.99 1.66
CA PHE A 36 4.92 -2.78 0.51
C PHE A 36 6.18 -2.19 -0.14
N LEU A 37 6.19 -0.89 -0.42
CA LEU A 37 7.34 -0.21 -1.02
C LEU A 37 8.54 -0.16 -0.08
N LEU A 38 8.34 -0.01 1.23
CA LEU A 38 9.42 -0.16 2.22
C LEU A 38 9.99 -1.59 2.21
N GLY A 39 9.12 -2.60 2.09
CA GLY A 39 9.52 -4.00 1.92
C GLY A 39 10.39 -4.20 0.69
N LEU A 40 9.95 -3.69 -0.47
CA LEU A 40 10.72 -3.73 -1.72
C LEU A 40 12.06 -2.99 -1.60
N GLY A 41 12.03 -1.77 -1.05
CA GLY A 41 13.22 -0.97 -0.81
C GLY A 41 14.22 -1.69 0.09
N LYS A 42 13.74 -2.49 1.05
CA LYS A 42 14.61 -3.32 1.89
C LYS A 42 15.14 -4.55 1.15
N THR A 43 14.32 -5.22 0.35
CA THR A 43 14.72 -6.39 -0.46
C THR A 43 15.80 -6.03 -1.48
N PHE A 44 15.69 -4.88 -2.13
CA PHE A 44 16.69 -4.41 -3.10
C PHE A 44 17.83 -3.60 -2.46
N SER A 45 17.92 -3.54 -1.13
CA SER A 45 18.92 -2.74 -0.42
C SER A 45 18.95 -1.26 -0.83
N LEU A 46 17.82 -0.68 -1.22
CA LEU A 46 17.67 0.72 -1.64
C LEU A 46 17.54 1.67 -0.43
N LEU A 47 17.16 1.15 0.73
CA LEU A 47 16.99 1.89 1.99
C LEU A 47 18.32 2.12 2.74
N LYS A 48 19.22 2.91 2.15
CA LYS A 48 20.57 3.16 2.68
C LYS A 48 20.70 4.44 3.52
N ASN A 49 19.89 5.46 3.24
CA ASN A 49 19.94 6.75 3.91
C ASN A 49 18.53 7.34 4.07
N THR A 50 18.41 8.42 4.86
CA THR A 50 17.12 9.10 5.12
C THR A 50 16.43 9.55 3.83
N MET A 51 17.20 9.96 2.82
CA MET A 51 16.67 10.39 1.52
C MET A 51 15.97 9.24 0.78
N SER A 52 16.48 8.01 0.87
CA SER A 52 15.82 6.82 0.31
C SER A 52 14.46 6.56 0.96
N TYR A 53 14.35 6.77 2.28
CA TYR A 53 13.07 6.62 2.99
C TYR A 53 12.08 7.70 2.57
N LEU A 54 12.54 8.97 2.49
CA LEU A 54 11.71 10.07 2.00
C LEU A 54 11.23 9.84 0.57
N PHE A 55 12.11 9.36 -0.31
CA PHE A 55 11.74 9.01 -1.68
C PHE A 55 10.65 7.95 -1.72
N ILE A 56 10.76 6.90 -0.90
CA ILE A 56 9.71 5.86 -0.82
C ILE A 56 8.40 6.44 -0.29
N ILE A 57 8.43 7.31 0.72
CA ILE A 57 7.22 7.95 1.24
C ILE A 57 6.54 8.78 0.15
N VAL A 58 7.30 9.62 -0.55
CA VAL A 58 6.78 10.45 -1.65
C VAL A 58 6.25 9.59 -2.79
N ALA A 59 6.97 8.55 -3.18
CA ALA A 59 6.52 7.59 -4.20
C ALA A 59 5.23 6.88 -3.77
N SER A 60 5.09 6.53 -2.49
CA SER A 60 3.89 5.90 -1.94
C SER A 60 2.69 6.84 -2.04
N ILE A 61 2.87 8.14 -1.74
CA ILE A 61 1.83 9.15 -1.87
C ILE A 61 1.42 9.30 -3.34
N GLY A 62 2.39 9.34 -4.26
CA GLY A 62 2.14 9.43 -5.69
C GLY A 62 1.33 8.25 -6.23
N ILE A 63 1.76 7.02 -5.90
CA ILE A 63 1.05 5.79 -6.28
C ILE A 63 -0.35 5.77 -5.69
N TRP A 64 -0.49 6.10 -4.40
CA TRP A 64 -1.80 6.17 -3.76
C TRP A 64 -2.72 7.19 -4.45
N TYR A 65 -2.24 8.40 -4.71
CA TYR A 65 -3.03 9.44 -5.37
C TYR A 65 -3.47 9.03 -6.78
N VAL A 66 -2.55 8.46 -7.59
CA VAL A 66 -2.87 7.95 -8.92
C VAL A 66 -3.90 6.83 -8.83
N THR A 67 -3.75 5.92 -7.88
CA THR A 67 -4.71 4.84 -7.66
C THR A 67 -6.07 5.41 -7.29
N VAL A 68 -6.20 6.18 -6.22
CA VAL A 68 -7.51 6.73 -5.78
C VAL A 68 -8.17 7.59 -6.85
N ARG A 69 -7.40 8.31 -7.67
CA ARG A 69 -7.96 9.19 -8.70
C ARG A 69 -8.42 8.47 -9.97
N ASN A 70 -7.74 7.38 -10.37
CA ASN A 70 -8.03 6.66 -11.62
C ASN A 70 -8.79 5.36 -11.39
N ILE A 71 -8.68 4.80 -10.20
CA ILE A 71 -9.31 3.56 -9.77
C ILE A 71 -10.46 3.99 -8.86
N ASP A 72 -11.63 4.16 -9.47
CA ASP A 72 -12.90 4.40 -8.77
C ASP A 72 -13.06 3.36 -7.65
N ASP A 73 -13.70 3.71 -6.53
CA ASP A 73 -13.86 2.88 -5.34
C ASP A 73 -14.34 1.46 -5.70
N TYR A 74 -15.13 1.37 -6.78
CA TYR A 74 -15.58 0.15 -7.45
C TYR A 74 -14.47 -0.89 -7.70
N TYR A 75 -13.31 -0.46 -8.19
CA TYR A 75 -12.21 -1.35 -8.54
C TYR A 75 -11.39 -1.80 -7.33
N LEU A 76 -11.44 -1.06 -6.22
CA LEU A 76 -10.97 -1.56 -4.93
C LEU A 76 -11.72 -2.88 -4.64
N PHE A 77 -13.04 -2.90 -4.81
CA PHE A 77 -13.86 -4.09 -4.55
C PHE A 77 -13.85 -5.14 -5.67
N TYR A 78 -13.18 -4.91 -6.80
CA TYR A 78 -13.17 -5.82 -7.97
C TYR A 78 -12.74 -7.26 -7.69
N PRO A 79 -11.77 -7.56 -6.80
CA PRO A 79 -11.44 -8.94 -6.47
C PRO A 79 -12.60 -9.70 -5.79
N PHE A 80 -13.54 -8.98 -5.17
CA PHE A 80 -14.69 -9.55 -4.46
C PHE A 80 -15.95 -9.69 -5.32
N THR A 81 -16.00 -9.08 -6.52
CA THR A 81 -17.09 -9.32 -7.48
C THR A 81 -17.09 -10.75 -8.05
N PHE A 82 -16.01 -11.51 -7.83
CA PHE A 82 -15.95 -12.93 -8.18
C PHE A 82 -16.49 -13.86 -7.08
N PHE A 83 -16.76 -13.32 -5.88
CA PHE A 83 -17.24 -14.08 -4.72
C PHE A 83 -18.71 -13.80 -4.37
N PHE A 84 -19.36 -12.84 -5.04
CA PHE A 84 -20.76 -12.47 -4.87
C PHE A 84 -21.50 -12.42 -6.22
#